data_AF-A0A6G3C773-F1
#
_entry.id   AF-A0A6G3C773-F1
#
_cell.length_a   1.000
_cell.length_b   1.000
_cell.length_c   1.000
_cell.angle_alpha   90.00
_cell.angle_beta   90.00
_cell.angle_gamma   90.00
#
_symmetry.space_group_name_H-M   'P 1'
#
loop_
_entity.id
_entity.type
_entity.pdbx_description
1 polymer ?
#
loop_
_entity_poly.entity_id
_entity_poly.type
_entity_poly.pdbx_seq_one_letter_code
_entity_poly.pdbx_strand_id
1 'polypeptide(L)' 'CNGGTNQQWNVNPDGTITGVQSGLCLDANAGGTANGTRIILWSCNGGTNQQWALR' A
#
# COMPACT_ATOMS: atom_id res chain seq x y z
N CYS A 1 4.12 -15.84 -6.39
CA CYS A 1 4.73 -16.14 -5.08
C CYS A 1 6.07 -16.83 -5.30
N ASN A 2 7.17 -16.10 -5.16
CA ASN A 2 8.53 -16.64 -5.33
C ASN A 2 9.38 -16.53 -4.05
N GLY A 3 8.76 -16.17 -2.92
CA GLY A 3 9.45 -15.98 -1.64
C GLY A 3 10.21 -14.66 -1.50
N GLY A 4 10.34 -13.87 -2.58
CA GLY A 4 11.04 -12.58 -2.54
C GLY A 4 10.36 -11.56 -1.64
N THR A 5 11.15 -10.73 -0.95
CA THR A 5 10.65 -9.67 -0.06
C THR A 5 9.83 -8.60 -0.78
N ASN A 6 9.96 -8.50 -2.10
CA ASN A 6 9.15 -7.62 -2.95
C ASN A 6 7.70 -8.12 -3.14
N GLN A 7 7.37 -9.31 -2.65
CA GLN A 7 6.01 -9.85 -2.62
C GLN A 7 5.50 -10.08 -1.19
N GLN A 8 6.21 -9.54 -0.19
CA GLN A 8 5.85 -9.61 1.23
C GLN A 8 5.39 -8.24 1.72
N TRP A 9 4.41 -8.24 2.62
CA TRP A 9 3.69 -7.04 3.04
C TRP A 9 3.53 -7.01 4.56
N ASN A 10 3.76 -5.85 5.18
CA ASN A 10 3.38 -5.59 6.56
C ASN A 10 1.99 -4.94 6.56
N VAL A 11 1.07 -5.51 7.34
CA VAL A 11 -0.25 -4.91 7.60
C VAL A 11 -0.17 -4.21 8.95
N ASN A 12 -0.16 -2.88 8.93
CA ASN A 12 0.19 -2.09 10.10
C ASN A 12 -1.05 -1.69 10.91
N PRO A 13 -0.93 -1.48 12.24
CA PRO A 13 -2.05 -1.05 13.08
C PRO A 13 -2.59 0.35 12.74
N ASP A 14 -1.78 1.18 12.08
CA ASP A 14 -2.18 2.52 11.63
C ASP A 14 -3.00 2.51 10.33
N GLY A 15 -3.33 1.32 9.81
CA GLY A 15 -4.13 1.09 8.61
C GLY A 15 -3.34 1.11 7.30
N THR A 16 -2.04 1.41 7.34
CA THR A 16 -1.19 1.30 6.14
C THR A 16 -0.81 -0.16 5.84
N ILE A 17 -0.53 -0.44 4.57
CA ILE A 17 0.12 -1.67 4.14
C ILE A 17 1.46 -1.28 3.51
N THR A 18 2.58 -1.79 4.03
CA THR A 18 3.92 -1.47 3.49
C THR A 18 4.59 -2.68 2.87
N GLY A 19 5.30 -2.48 1.76
CA GLY A 19 6.13 -3.52 1.16
C GLY A 19 7.37 -3.79 1.99
N VAL A 20 7.67 -5.06 2.30
CA VAL A 20 8.82 -5.43 3.14
C VAL A 20 10.14 -5.02 2.49
N GLN A 21 10.26 -5.14 1.17
CA GLN A 21 11.48 -4.71 0.46
C GLN A 21 11.65 -3.19 0.40
N SER A 22 10.58 -2.46 0.08
CA SER A 22 10.67 -1.04 -0.26
C SER A 22 10.47 -0.11 0.93
N GLY A 23 9.77 -0.56 1.97
CA GLY A 23 9.28 0.30 3.05
C GLY A 23 8.19 1.29 2.63
N LEU A 24 7.74 1.23 1.38
CA LEU A 24 6.72 2.14 0.82
C LEU A 24 5.32 1.62 1.06
N CYS A 25 4.35 2.54 1.12
CA CYS A 25 2.95 2.24 1.34
C CYS A 25 2.24 1.84 0.04
N LEU A 26 1.29 0.91 0.16
CA LEU A 26 0.29 0.63 -0.86
C LEU A 26 -0.62 1.86 -1.00
N ASP A 27 -0.64 2.45 -2.19
CA ASP A 27 -1.23 3.77 -2.43
C ASP A 27 -2.18 3.73 -3.64
N ALA A 28 -3.40 4.23 -3.46
CA ALA A 28 -4.28 4.54 -4.59
C ALA A 28 -3.81 5.85 -5.24
N ASN A 29 -3.22 5.73 -6.44
CA ASN A 29 -2.43 6.77 -7.08
C ASN A 29 -3.17 8.11 -7.13
N ALA A 30 -2.50 9.17 -6.65
CA ALA A 30 -3.01 10.53 -6.58
C ALA A 30 -4.36 10.69 -5.84
N GLY A 31 -4.70 9.75 -4.94
CA GLY A 31 -5.97 9.75 -4.23
C GLY A 31 -7.18 9.37 -5.09
N GLY A 32 -6.95 8.70 -6.24
CA GLY A 32 -8.02 8.28 -7.13
C GLY A 32 -9.02 7.33 -6.46
N THR A 33 -10.31 7.55 -6.72
CA THR A 33 -11.42 6.72 -6.19
C THR A 33 -12.24 6.07 -7.29
N ALA A 34 -12.00 6.42 -8.56
CA ALA A 34 -12.70 5.87 -9.70
C ALA A 34 -12.17 4.46 -10.05
N ASN A 35 -13.03 3.65 -10.69
CA ASN A 35 -12.64 2.35 -11.23
C ASN A 35 -11.43 2.50 -12.18
N GLY A 36 -10.45 1.60 -12.03
CA GLY A 36 -9.20 1.65 -12.79
C GLY A 36 -8.11 2.53 -12.17
N THR A 37 -8.36 3.16 -11.01
CA THR A 37 -7.28 3.79 -10.23
C THR A 37 -6.18 2.76 -9.96
N ARG A 38 -4.96 3.09 -10.37
CA ARG A 38 -3.80 2.20 -10.21
C ARG A 38 -3.36 2.20 -8.74
N ILE A 39 -3.05 1.01 -8.24
CA ILE A 39 -2.37 0.86 -6.97
C ILE A 39 -0.87 0.87 -7.21
N ILE A 40 -0.15 1.71 -6.46
CA ILE A 40 1.30 1.91 -6.58
C ILE A 40 1.98 1.78 -5.21
N LEU A 41 3.31 1.82 -5.22
CA LEU A 41 4.12 2.02 -4.03
C LEU A 41 4.52 3.49 -3.94
N TRP A 42 4.19 4.15 -2.84
CA TRP A 42 4.51 5.56 -2.62
C TRP A 42 4.99 5.81 -1.19
N SER A 43 5.71 6.92 -0.98
CA SER A 43 6.12 7.34 0.35
C SER A 43 4.91 7.45 1.27
N CYS A 44 4.99 6.79 2.42
CA CYS A 44 3.93 6.84 3.42
C CYS A 44 3.74 8.28 3.90
N ASN A 45 2.51 8.79 3.84
CA ASN A 45 2.21 10.19 4.15
C ASN A 45 0.95 10.39 5.02
N GLY A 46 0.32 9.30 5.46
CA GLY A 46 -0.89 9.34 6.30
C GLY A 46 -2.17 9.72 5.54
N GLY A 47 -2.10 9.88 4.22
CA GLY A 47 -3.25 10.11 3.37
C GLY A 47 -4.24 8.95 3.42
N THR A 48 -5.53 9.26 3.30
CA THR A 48 -6.61 8.25 3.32
C THR A 48 -6.51 7.26 2.15
N ASN A 49 -5.85 7.64 1.06
CA ASN A 49 -5.57 6.79 -0.10
C ASN A 49 -4.50 5.72 0.16
N GLN A 50 -3.88 5.72 1.36
CA GLN A 50 -2.94 4.71 1.83
C GLN A 50 -3.51 3.88 3.00
N GLN A 51 -4.80 4.03 3.29
CA GLN A 51 -5.47 3.37 4.42
C GLN A 51 -6.34 2.23 3.93
N TRP A 52 -6.09 1.03 4.44
CA TRP A 52 -6.70 -0.21 3.96
C TRP A 52 -7.29 -1.02 5.11
N ALA A 53 -8.44 -1.64 4.86
CA ALA A 53 -9.06 -2.58 5.79
C ALA A 53 -8.97 -4.00 5.22
N LEU A 54 -8.43 -4.93 6.00
CA LEU A 54 -8.56 -6.36 5.73
C LEU A 54 -9.92 -6.82 6.28
N ARG A 55 -10.73 -7.45 5.43
CA ARG A 55 -12.05 -7.97 5.80
C ARG A 55 -12.20 -9.38 5.27
#